data_AF-A0A2R6CRV7-F1
#
_entry.id   AF-A0A2R6CRV7-F1
#
_cell.length_a   1.000
_cell.length_b   1.000
_cell.length_c   1.000
_cell.angle_alpha   90.00
_cell.angle_beta   90.00
_cell.angle_gamma   90.00
#
_symmetry.space_group_name_H-M   'P 1'
#
loop_
_entity.id
_entity.type
_entity.pdbx_description
1 polymer ?
#
loop_
_entity_poly.entity_id
_entity_poly.type
_entity_poly.pdbx_seq_one_letter_code
_entity_poly.pdbx_strand_id
1 'polypeptide(L)'
;MRSLSITVEELEAAGLDEQLEAVETAVETHIEGTYSNVAVVSEPFAGREVFLDYAEEEFGAAAGRITFEEVVTGELPEFPVAEIVLVDNCHYLYTRQIGGFDVLETFLDRIVNRDALYVTSWNRYAWTYLSAVTDVQAAFPEQIQIPRLDANQVANLLTTHHGTPLPMFVEDEDSGRMRSVDVEWSEFSVGSDRTVSLPYPELHPEYVLSRVRTDAEFDIEAVVYRRIAQLSEGDPGVATILWDRSIRDGRIAPSYVQEFDKPIDIDHDQAFVLEVILTNERIAYDQLDRVCGEVAVDQALQALLTQEVISIDDDDRIQIDPVRLYSAVEHLAGRQLVW
;
A
#
# COMPACT_ATOMS: atom_id res chain seq x y z
N MET A 1 -6.65 -18.24 8.11
CA MET A 1 -5.84 -17.21 7.43
C MET A 1 -4.70 -16.86 8.35
N ARG A 2 -3.43 -16.97 7.90
CA ARG A 2 -2.32 -16.28 8.57
C ARG A 2 -2.62 -14.78 8.48
N SER A 3 -2.31 -14.03 9.54
CA SER A 3 -2.36 -12.56 9.50
C SER A 3 -1.51 -12.09 8.31
N LEU A 4 -1.98 -11.04 7.63
CA LEU A 4 -1.28 -10.33 6.55
C LEU A 4 0.01 -9.62 7.03
N SER A 5 0.53 -10.00 8.19
CA SER A 5 1.58 -9.28 8.90
C SER A 5 2.92 -9.58 8.23
N ILE A 6 3.34 -8.65 7.40
CA ILE A 6 4.72 -8.52 6.96
C ILE A 6 5.57 -8.21 8.18
N THR A 7 6.80 -8.69 8.22
CA THR A 7 7.71 -8.46 9.36
C THR A 7 8.86 -7.52 9.00
N VAL A 8 9.56 -6.99 10.00
CA VAL A 8 10.76 -6.17 9.80
C VAL A 8 11.82 -6.95 9.01
N GLU A 9 12.09 -8.21 9.38
CA GLU A 9 13.05 -9.09 8.69
C GLU A 9 12.70 -9.27 7.20
N GLU A 10 11.41 -9.31 6.86
CA GLU A 10 10.94 -9.42 5.48
C GLU A 10 11.17 -8.12 4.69
N LEU A 11 10.92 -6.96 5.31
CA LEU A 11 11.20 -5.66 4.69
C LEU A 11 12.70 -5.41 4.52
N GLU A 12 13.53 -5.76 5.51
CA GLU A 12 15.00 -5.74 5.40
C GLU A 12 15.49 -6.64 4.27
N ALA A 13 14.96 -7.87 4.16
CA ALA A 13 15.30 -8.76 3.05
C ALA A 13 14.91 -8.18 1.68
N ALA A 14 13.84 -7.40 1.62
CA ALA A 14 13.41 -6.65 0.44
C ALA A 14 14.26 -5.38 0.18
N GLY A 15 15.19 -5.03 1.07
CA GLY A 15 16.10 -3.89 0.95
C GLY A 15 15.49 -2.57 1.41
N LEU A 16 14.62 -2.59 2.43
CA LEU A 16 13.99 -1.40 3.00
C LEU A 16 14.70 -0.88 4.26
N ASP A 17 15.95 -1.28 4.47
CA ASP A 17 16.77 -0.88 5.61
C ASP A 17 16.85 0.65 5.73
N GLU A 18 17.05 1.36 4.62
CA GLU A 18 17.15 2.82 4.59
C GLU A 18 15.87 3.50 5.10
N GLN A 19 14.69 2.97 4.75
CA GLN A 19 13.42 3.54 5.20
C GLN A 19 13.20 3.27 6.69
N LEU A 20 13.61 2.10 7.20
CA LEU A 20 13.52 1.76 8.62
C LEU A 20 14.48 2.64 9.44
N GLU A 21 15.73 2.79 8.99
CA GLU A 21 16.74 3.68 9.59
C GLU A 21 16.31 5.16 9.55
N ALA A 22 15.51 5.58 8.57
CA ALA A 22 14.98 6.94 8.49
C ALA A 22 14.04 7.26 9.66
N VAL A 23 13.27 6.28 10.16
CA VAL A 23 12.43 6.46 11.36
C VAL A 23 13.32 6.69 12.58
N GLU A 24 14.38 5.91 12.73
CA GLU A 24 15.33 6.06 13.84
C GLU A 24 16.01 7.41 13.81
N THR A 25 16.53 7.78 12.64
CA THR A 25 17.24 9.05 12.42
C THR A 25 16.36 10.24 12.79
N ALA A 26 15.07 10.20 12.45
CA ALA A 26 14.13 11.25 12.80
C ALA A 26 13.92 11.36 14.32
N VAL A 27 13.88 10.22 15.01
CA VAL A 27 13.75 10.17 16.47
C VAL A 27 15.02 10.65 17.17
N GLU A 28 16.19 10.24 16.71
CA GLU A 28 17.48 10.73 17.24
C GLU A 28 17.61 12.24 17.07
N THR A 29 17.24 12.77 15.90
CA THR A 29 17.25 14.21 15.61
C THR A 29 16.30 15.00 16.53
N HIS A 30 15.16 14.41 16.89
CA HIS A 30 14.25 14.97 17.89
C HIS A 30 14.89 15.06 19.27
N ILE A 31 15.56 13.99 19.72
CA ILE A 31 16.29 13.96 20.99
C ILE A 31 17.40 15.01 21.03
N GLU A 32 18.05 15.28 19.90
CA GLU A 32 19.06 16.34 19.76
C GLU A 32 18.48 17.78 19.75
N GLY A 33 17.15 17.93 19.81
CA GLY A 33 16.45 19.19 19.98
C GLY A 33 15.90 19.81 18.70
N THR A 34 15.91 19.07 17.59
CA THR A 34 15.26 19.48 16.33
C THR A 34 13.93 18.72 16.18
N TYR A 35 12.82 19.41 16.45
CA TYR A 35 11.48 18.81 16.39
C TYR A 35 10.97 18.74 14.94
N SER A 36 10.81 17.54 14.42
CA SER A 36 10.09 17.31 13.17
C SER A 36 9.19 16.10 13.30
N ASN A 37 7.88 16.28 13.19
CA ASN A 37 6.96 15.15 13.12
C ASN A 37 7.20 14.36 11.83
N VAL A 38 6.99 13.06 11.91
CA VAL A 38 7.22 12.09 10.84
C VAL A 38 5.89 11.56 10.33
N ALA A 39 5.72 11.52 9.01
CA ALA A 39 4.64 10.80 8.35
C ALA A 39 5.19 9.64 7.52
N VAL A 40 4.83 8.42 7.90
CA VAL A 40 5.01 7.21 7.10
C VAL A 40 3.81 7.08 6.17
N VAL A 41 4.05 7.22 4.86
CA VAL A 41 3.01 7.26 3.83
C VAL A 41 3.21 6.12 2.85
N SER A 42 2.19 5.29 2.66
CA SER A 42 2.30 4.13 1.76
C SER A 42 0.95 3.70 1.19
N GLU A 43 0.99 2.93 0.11
CA GLU A 43 -0.22 2.29 -0.44
C GLU A 43 -0.81 1.29 0.59
N PRO A 44 -2.12 0.96 0.50
CA PRO A 44 -2.70 -0.11 1.31
C PRO A 44 -1.91 -1.40 1.14
N PHE A 45 -1.71 -2.13 2.25
CA PHE A 45 -0.99 -3.42 2.30
C PHE A 45 0.54 -3.33 2.18
N ALA A 46 1.12 -2.14 2.04
CA ALA A 46 2.57 -1.97 1.93
C ALA A 46 3.37 -2.23 3.23
N GLY A 47 2.72 -2.62 4.33
CA GLY A 47 3.36 -2.87 5.63
C GLY A 47 3.70 -1.60 6.41
N ARG A 48 2.86 -0.55 6.34
CA ARG A 48 3.08 0.72 7.06
C ARG A 48 3.18 0.52 8.58
N GLU A 49 2.38 -0.42 9.08
CA GLU A 49 2.27 -0.78 10.49
C GLU A 49 3.58 -1.32 11.03
N VAL A 50 4.38 -2.00 10.18
CA VAL A 50 5.67 -2.57 10.54
C VAL A 50 6.67 -1.48 10.94
N PHE A 51 6.60 -0.30 10.34
CA PHE A 51 7.45 0.84 10.70
C PHE A 51 7.10 1.39 12.09
N LEU A 52 5.82 1.36 12.47
CA LEU A 52 5.37 1.78 13.79
C LEU A 52 5.67 0.70 14.84
N ASP A 53 5.50 -0.58 14.49
CA ASP A 53 5.90 -1.71 15.33
C ASP A 53 7.41 -1.64 15.62
N TYR A 54 8.22 -1.40 14.59
CA TYR A 54 9.67 -1.22 14.70
C TYR A 54 10.03 -0.08 15.65
N ALA A 55 9.42 1.10 15.48
CA ALA A 55 9.65 2.24 16.37
C ALA A 55 9.21 1.95 17.82
N GLU A 56 8.09 1.25 18.00
CA GLU A 56 7.60 0.87 19.33
C GLU A 56 8.58 -0.09 20.04
N GLU A 57 9.14 -1.05 19.30
CA GLU A 57 10.13 -2.00 19.81
C GLU A 57 11.47 -1.31 20.14
N GLU A 58 11.96 -0.44 19.26
CA GLU A 58 13.26 0.22 19.43
C GLU A 58 13.25 1.24 20.58
N PHE A 59 12.19 2.06 20.70
CA PHE A 59 12.13 3.12 21.71
C PHE A 59 11.45 2.68 23.02
N GLY A 60 10.78 1.52 23.02
CA GLY A 60 10.22 0.88 24.21
C GLY A 60 9.42 1.84 25.08
N ALA A 61 9.88 2.06 26.32
CA ALA A 61 9.16 2.86 27.31
C ALA A 61 9.07 4.37 26.99
N ALA A 62 9.86 4.87 26.04
CA ALA A 62 9.79 6.27 25.58
C ALA A 62 8.67 6.48 24.55
N ALA A 63 8.19 5.41 23.92
CA ALA A 63 7.11 5.43 22.95
C ALA A 63 5.76 5.07 23.58
N GLY A 64 4.70 5.69 23.06
CA GLY A 64 3.33 5.30 23.33
C GLY A 64 2.52 5.32 22.04
N ARG A 65 1.72 4.27 21.83
CA ARG A 65 0.94 4.10 20.60
C ARG A 65 -0.55 4.35 20.77
N ILE A 66 -1.15 4.87 19.72
CA ILE A 66 -2.59 4.87 19.48
C ILE A 66 -2.87 4.42 18.05
N THR A 67 -3.86 3.55 17.87
CA THR A 67 -4.28 3.05 16.56
C THR A 67 -5.75 3.36 16.34
N PHE A 68 -6.07 3.90 15.18
CA PHE A 68 -7.44 4.06 14.72
C PHE A 68 -7.85 2.85 13.88
N GLU A 69 -8.94 2.18 14.27
CA GLU A 69 -9.49 1.02 13.55
C GLU A 69 -10.71 1.40 12.69
N GLU A 70 -11.26 2.59 12.91
CA GLU A 70 -12.39 3.12 12.16
C GLU A 70 -12.38 4.64 12.18
N VAL A 71 -13.20 5.23 11.30
CA VAL A 71 -13.40 6.68 11.22
C VAL A 71 -13.77 7.26 12.58
N VAL A 72 -12.95 8.21 13.05
CA VAL A 72 -13.20 8.91 14.31
C VAL A 72 -14.23 10.00 14.10
N THR A 73 -15.30 9.96 14.89
CA THR A 73 -16.34 11.01 14.89
C THR A 73 -16.41 11.68 16.26
N GLY A 74 -16.43 13.02 16.29
CA GLY A 74 -16.49 13.79 17.54
C GLY A 74 -15.12 14.13 18.11
N GLU A 75 -14.88 13.78 19.38
CA GLU A 75 -13.65 14.16 20.09
C GLU A 75 -12.52 13.15 19.85
N LEU A 76 -11.29 13.66 19.68
CA LEU A 76 -10.10 12.80 19.64
C LEU A 76 -9.93 12.08 20.99
N PRO A 77 -9.51 10.80 20.98
CA PRO A 77 -9.15 10.11 22.20
C PRO A 77 -8.00 10.79 22.95
N GLU A 78 -7.78 10.37 24.19
CA GLU A 78 -6.58 10.75 24.94
C GLU A 78 -5.35 10.05 24.37
N PHE A 79 -4.31 10.84 24.11
CA PHE A 79 -3.05 10.34 23.58
C PHE A 79 -2.13 9.94 24.73
N PRO A 80 -1.26 8.93 24.55
CA PRO A 80 -0.30 8.54 25.57
C PRO A 80 0.61 9.72 25.95
N VAL A 81 1.00 9.76 27.22
CA VAL A 81 2.00 10.72 27.72
C VAL A 81 3.37 10.07 27.56
N ALA A 82 3.98 10.30 26.41
CA ALA A 82 5.25 9.73 25.98
C ALA A 82 6.10 10.78 25.27
N GLU A 83 7.41 10.55 25.19
CA GLU A 83 8.33 11.42 24.42
C GLU A 83 8.08 11.23 22.92
N ILE A 84 7.76 10.00 22.51
CA ILE A 84 7.42 9.63 21.15
C ILE A 84 5.98 9.10 21.15
N VAL A 85 5.13 9.68 20.31
CA VAL A 85 3.73 9.28 20.17
C VAL A 85 3.53 8.70 18.78
N LEU A 86 3.28 7.39 18.73
CA LEU A 86 3.01 6.66 17.51
C LEU A 86 1.50 6.71 17.23
N VAL A 87 1.10 7.18 16.05
CA VAL A 87 -0.31 7.34 15.68
C VAL A 87 -0.57 6.59 14.39
N ASP A 88 -1.28 5.47 14.51
CA ASP A 88 -1.52 4.56 13.41
C ASP A 88 -2.88 4.84 12.74
N ASN A 89 -2.91 4.71 11.41
CA ASN A 89 -4.07 4.89 10.55
C ASN A 89 -4.73 6.27 10.65
N CYS A 90 -3.93 7.33 10.55
CA CYS A 90 -4.43 8.72 10.60
C CYS A 90 -5.41 9.07 9.47
N HIS A 91 -5.50 8.24 8.41
CA HIS A 91 -6.52 8.39 7.37
C HIS A 91 -7.97 8.25 7.90
N TYR A 92 -8.18 7.68 9.09
CA TYR A 92 -9.48 7.66 9.76
C TYR A 92 -9.87 8.96 10.48
N LEU A 93 -9.00 9.97 10.48
CA LEU A 93 -9.26 11.26 11.14
C LEU A 93 -10.06 12.24 10.28
N TYR A 94 -10.42 11.85 9.06
CA TYR A 94 -11.25 12.68 8.20
C TYR A 94 -12.34 11.87 7.50
N THR A 95 -13.33 12.57 6.99
CA THR A 95 -14.38 12.03 6.12
C THR A 95 -14.59 12.97 4.96
N ARG A 96 -14.87 12.43 3.77
CA ARG A 96 -15.11 13.23 2.57
C ARG A 96 -16.54 13.78 2.49
N GLN A 97 -16.92 14.52 3.52
CA GLN A 97 -18.22 15.19 3.64
C GLN A 97 -18.04 16.61 4.17
N ILE A 98 -19.08 17.43 4.08
CA ILE A 98 -19.05 18.78 4.65
C ILE A 98 -18.86 18.69 6.17
N GLY A 99 -17.86 19.40 6.71
CA GLY A 99 -17.47 19.31 8.12
C GLY A 99 -16.71 18.04 8.50
N GLY A 100 -16.31 17.24 7.51
CA GLY A 100 -15.60 15.98 7.74
C GLY A 100 -14.12 16.12 8.11
N PHE A 101 -13.62 17.34 8.31
CA PHE A 101 -12.21 17.63 8.61
C PHE A 101 -11.96 18.09 10.04
N ASP A 102 -13.01 18.38 10.82
CA ASP A 102 -12.89 18.98 12.16
C ASP A 102 -11.99 18.16 13.10
N VAL A 103 -12.07 16.83 13.01
CA VAL A 103 -11.24 15.89 13.80
C VAL A 103 -9.78 15.95 13.37
N LEU A 104 -9.52 15.95 12.06
CA LEU A 104 -8.18 16.10 11.49
C LEU A 104 -7.57 17.45 11.88
N GLU A 105 -8.31 18.55 11.75
CA GLU A 105 -7.85 19.89 12.13
C GLU A 105 -7.47 19.94 13.61
N THR A 106 -8.32 19.38 14.49
CA THR A 106 -8.03 19.27 15.93
C THR A 106 -6.76 18.43 16.20
N PHE A 107 -6.52 17.39 15.40
CA PHE A 107 -5.33 16.56 15.51
C PHE A 107 -4.08 17.31 15.07
N LEU A 108 -4.12 17.98 13.92
CA LEU A 108 -3.01 18.77 13.40
C LEU A 108 -2.64 19.90 14.36
N ASP A 109 -3.62 20.60 14.92
CA ASP A 109 -3.40 21.60 15.97
C ASP A 109 -2.75 20.98 17.22
N ARG A 110 -3.15 19.76 17.61
CA ARG A 110 -2.58 19.08 18.78
C ARG A 110 -1.10 18.75 18.57
N ILE A 111 -0.72 18.20 17.42
CA ILE A 111 0.66 17.75 17.19
C ILE A 111 1.66 18.91 17.01
N VAL A 112 1.20 20.08 16.59
CA VAL A 112 2.04 21.28 16.48
C VAL A 112 2.32 21.92 17.84
N ASN A 113 1.43 21.72 18.83
CA ASN A 113 1.47 22.41 20.13
C ASN A 113 2.01 21.55 21.29
N ARG A 114 2.51 20.34 21.02
CA ARG A 114 2.96 19.37 22.04
C ARG A 114 4.48 19.20 22.00
N ASP A 115 5.09 19.10 23.19
CA ASP A 115 6.51 18.75 23.38
C ASP A 115 6.70 17.22 23.27
N ALA A 116 6.31 16.63 22.14
CA ALA A 116 6.50 15.22 21.84
C ALA A 116 6.74 15.04 20.34
N LEU A 117 7.51 14.01 19.96
CA LEU A 117 7.63 13.60 18.56
C LEU A 117 6.40 12.80 18.15
N TYR A 118 5.78 13.16 17.03
CA TYR A 118 4.74 12.33 16.43
C TYR A 118 5.29 11.55 15.25
N VAL A 119 5.17 10.23 15.29
CA VAL A 119 5.39 9.35 14.14
C VAL A 119 4.03 8.79 13.74
N THR A 120 3.61 9.09 12.52
CA THR A 120 2.23 8.86 12.07
C THR A 120 2.19 7.99 10.84
N SER A 121 1.13 7.20 10.67
CA SER A 121 0.96 6.36 9.48
C SER A 121 -0.25 6.78 8.66
N TRP A 122 -0.11 6.78 7.33
CA TRP A 122 -1.12 7.27 6.40
C TRP A 122 -1.28 6.38 5.18
N ASN A 123 -2.54 6.21 4.75
CA ASN A 123 -2.87 5.73 3.42
C ASN A 123 -2.43 6.78 2.39
N ARG A 124 -1.70 6.37 1.35
CA ARG A 124 -1.17 7.27 0.32
C ARG A 124 -2.25 8.03 -0.42
N TYR A 125 -3.37 7.39 -0.77
CA TYR A 125 -4.46 8.03 -1.50
C TYR A 125 -5.19 9.08 -0.65
N ALA A 126 -5.40 8.78 0.64
CA ALA A 126 -5.88 9.76 1.61
C ALA A 126 -4.88 10.92 1.78
N TRP A 127 -3.59 10.61 1.93
CA TRP A 127 -2.53 11.61 2.06
C TRP A 127 -2.47 12.55 0.85
N THR A 128 -2.54 12.03 -0.37
CA THR A 128 -2.56 12.84 -1.59
C THR A 128 -3.78 13.76 -1.62
N TYR A 129 -4.96 13.24 -1.27
CA TYR A 129 -6.18 14.05 -1.16
C TYR A 129 -6.03 15.16 -0.12
N LEU A 130 -5.60 14.82 1.09
CA LEU A 130 -5.42 15.77 2.20
C LEU A 130 -4.35 16.82 1.91
N SER A 131 -3.26 16.45 1.25
CA SER A 131 -2.24 17.39 0.81
C SER A 131 -2.81 18.44 -0.15
N ALA A 132 -3.76 18.04 -1.01
CA ALA A 132 -4.42 18.95 -1.94
C ALA A 132 -5.46 19.86 -1.28
N VAL A 133 -6.07 19.45 -0.16
CA VAL A 133 -7.22 20.18 0.44
C VAL A 133 -6.93 20.88 1.77
N THR A 134 -5.98 20.40 2.59
CA THR A 134 -5.73 20.89 3.96
C THR A 134 -4.26 21.21 4.26
N ASP A 135 -3.35 21.06 3.30
CA ASP A 135 -1.89 21.26 3.49
C ASP A 135 -1.31 20.42 4.65
N VAL A 136 -1.77 19.16 4.77
CA VAL A 136 -1.35 18.24 5.84
C VAL A 136 0.17 18.09 5.95
N GLN A 137 0.88 18.23 4.82
CA GLN A 137 2.33 18.11 4.73
C GLN A 137 3.07 19.14 5.59
N ALA A 138 2.49 20.33 5.82
CA ALA A 138 3.10 21.36 6.64
C ALA A 138 3.30 20.93 8.11
N ALA A 139 2.50 19.98 8.59
CA ALA A 139 2.61 19.45 9.95
C ALA A 139 3.66 18.33 10.07
N PHE A 140 4.17 17.80 8.95
CA PHE A 140 5.10 16.67 8.87
C PHE A 140 6.26 16.99 7.91
N PRO A 141 7.29 17.69 8.40
CA PRO A 141 8.47 18.02 7.60
C PRO A 141 9.20 16.77 7.09
N GLU A 142 9.22 15.70 7.88
CA GLU A 142 9.82 14.42 7.51
C GLU A 142 8.74 13.47 6.99
N GLN A 143 8.92 12.99 5.75
CA GLN A 143 7.99 12.07 5.09
C GLN A 143 8.77 10.85 4.61
N ILE A 144 8.41 9.69 5.14
CA ILE A 144 8.99 8.40 4.77
C ILE A 144 7.98 7.71 3.86
N GLN A 145 8.39 7.46 2.62
CA GLN A 145 7.58 6.71 1.65
C GLN A 145 8.12 5.29 1.52
N ILE A 146 7.23 4.30 1.59
CA ILE A 146 7.59 2.92 1.29
C ILE A 146 7.70 2.80 -0.25
N PRO A 147 8.88 2.48 -0.79
CA PRO A 147 9.07 2.34 -2.23
C PRO A 147 8.36 1.09 -2.75
N ARG A 148 8.09 1.08 -4.07
CA ARG A 148 7.64 -0.12 -4.77
C ARG A 148 8.82 -1.05 -5.00
N LEU A 149 8.65 -2.32 -4.63
CA LEU A 149 9.67 -3.36 -4.80
C LEU A 149 9.83 -3.75 -6.28
N ASP A 150 11.07 -3.89 -6.73
CA ASP A 150 11.36 -4.55 -7.99
C ASP A 150 11.21 -6.09 -7.91
N ALA A 151 11.38 -6.78 -9.04
CA ALA A 151 11.24 -8.24 -9.10
C ALA A 151 12.23 -9.01 -8.20
N ASN A 152 13.45 -8.51 -8.01
CA ASN A 152 14.45 -9.14 -7.14
C ASN A 152 14.10 -8.90 -5.66
N GLN A 153 13.67 -7.70 -5.32
CA GLN A 153 13.22 -7.36 -3.97
C GLN A 153 11.98 -8.17 -3.57
N VAL A 154 11.00 -8.32 -4.49
CA VAL A 154 9.85 -9.22 -4.30
C VAL A 154 10.30 -10.67 -4.12
N ALA A 155 11.26 -11.15 -4.90
CA ALA A 155 11.78 -12.51 -4.75
C ALA A 155 12.40 -12.74 -3.36
N ASN A 156 13.20 -11.78 -2.87
CA ASN A 156 13.78 -11.83 -1.54
C ASN A 156 12.71 -11.81 -0.45
N LEU A 157 11.75 -10.88 -0.54
CA LEU A 157 10.60 -10.78 0.37
C LEU A 157 9.89 -12.12 0.50
N LEU A 158 9.46 -12.69 -0.63
CA LEU A 158 8.67 -13.93 -0.65
C LEU A 158 9.47 -15.14 -0.17
N THR A 159 10.76 -15.21 -0.51
CA THR A 159 11.64 -16.28 -0.05
C THR A 159 11.81 -16.24 1.47
N THR A 160 11.98 -15.05 2.04
CA THR A 160 12.06 -14.85 3.50
C THR A 160 10.73 -15.19 4.17
N HIS A 161 9.62 -14.67 3.65
CA HIS A 161 8.28 -14.86 4.24
C HIS A 161 7.83 -16.34 4.26
N HIS A 162 8.04 -17.07 3.16
CA HIS A 162 7.58 -18.46 3.06
C HIS A 162 8.62 -19.48 3.54
N GLY A 163 9.91 -19.12 3.53
CA GLY A 163 11.01 -20.02 3.86
C GLY A 163 11.12 -21.20 2.88
N THR A 164 11.72 -22.30 3.34
CA THR A 164 11.90 -23.51 2.52
C THR A 164 11.11 -24.71 3.08
N PRO A 165 10.60 -25.60 2.21
CA PRO A 165 10.72 -25.60 0.74
C PRO A 165 9.72 -24.67 0.04
N LEU A 166 10.17 -24.02 -1.04
CA LEU A 166 9.34 -23.26 -1.96
C LEU A 166 8.48 -24.20 -2.85
N PRO A 167 7.35 -23.72 -3.40
CA PRO A 167 6.58 -24.45 -4.41
C PRO A 167 7.42 -24.77 -5.64
N MET A 168 6.98 -25.78 -6.39
CA MET A 168 7.61 -26.12 -7.67
C MET A 168 7.19 -25.11 -8.75
N PHE A 169 8.14 -24.37 -9.30
CA PHE A 169 7.93 -23.53 -10.47
C PHE A 169 7.74 -24.41 -11.71
N VAL A 170 6.65 -24.19 -12.46
CA VAL A 170 6.32 -24.97 -13.65
C VAL A 170 5.97 -24.07 -14.83
N GLU A 171 6.38 -24.52 -16.02
CA GLU A 171 5.84 -23.98 -17.28
C GLU A 171 4.46 -24.58 -17.55
N ASP A 172 3.52 -23.76 -18.01
CA ASP A 172 2.23 -24.19 -18.52
C ASP A 172 2.13 -23.86 -20.02
N GLU A 173 1.30 -24.60 -20.77
CA GLU A 173 1.19 -24.46 -22.23
C GLU A 173 0.78 -23.03 -22.67
N ASP A 174 0.10 -22.28 -21.78
CA ASP A 174 -0.29 -20.89 -21.98
C ASP A 174 0.82 -19.87 -21.68
N SER A 175 1.90 -20.25 -20.99
CA SER A 175 3.03 -19.38 -20.65
C SER A 175 3.83 -18.94 -21.89
N GLY A 176 3.86 -19.76 -22.94
CA GLY A 176 4.68 -19.54 -24.15
C GLY A 176 4.15 -18.51 -25.15
N ARG A 177 3.00 -17.86 -24.89
CA ARG A 177 2.41 -16.86 -25.83
C ARG A 177 2.40 -15.44 -25.29
N MET A 178 2.88 -15.22 -24.08
CA MET A 178 2.72 -13.93 -23.41
C MET A 178 3.87 -13.00 -23.76
N ARG A 179 3.54 -11.78 -24.21
CA ARG A 179 4.45 -10.68 -24.44
C ARG A 179 4.13 -9.63 -23.39
N SER A 180 4.91 -9.53 -22.32
CA SER A 180 4.87 -8.36 -21.45
C SER A 180 5.86 -7.32 -21.95
N VAL A 181 5.52 -6.05 -21.73
CA VAL A 181 6.45 -4.93 -21.77
C VAL A 181 6.45 -4.41 -20.35
N ASP A 182 7.60 -4.50 -19.69
CA ASP A 182 7.73 -3.96 -18.35
C ASP A 182 8.07 -2.48 -18.49
N VAL A 183 7.53 -1.65 -17.60
CA VAL A 183 7.74 -0.21 -17.61
C VAL A 183 8.34 0.14 -16.26
N GLU A 184 9.66 0.31 -16.23
CA GLU A 184 10.37 0.74 -15.05
C GLU A 184 10.27 2.26 -14.94
N TRP A 185 9.94 2.76 -13.75
CA TRP A 185 9.84 4.19 -13.51
C TRP A 185 11.16 4.70 -12.93
N SER A 186 11.95 5.36 -13.77
CA SER A 186 13.22 5.95 -13.31
C SER A 186 13.00 7.40 -12.89
N GLU A 187 13.46 7.73 -11.70
CA GLU A 187 13.46 9.09 -11.18
C GLU A 187 14.59 9.92 -11.82
N PHE A 188 14.24 11.06 -12.40
CA PHE A 188 15.19 12.02 -12.94
C PHE A 188 15.02 13.38 -12.28
N SER A 189 16.11 13.93 -11.73
CA SER A 189 16.13 15.30 -11.24
C SER A 189 16.11 16.29 -12.41
N VAL A 190 15.05 17.10 -12.50
CA VAL A 190 14.88 18.18 -13.46
C VAL A 190 15.09 19.53 -12.74
N GLY A 191 16.34 19.98 -12.68
CA GLY A 191 16.72 21.20 -11.95
C GLY A 191 17.17 20.91 -10.50
N SER A 192 17.20 21.93 -9.64
CA SER A 192 17.65 21.79 -8.24
C SER A 192 16.60 21.19 -7.30
N ASP A 193 15.30 21.29 -7.62
CA ASP A 193 14.23 21.03 -6.64
C ASP A 193 13.05 20.21 -7.19
N ARG A 194 13.21 19.51 -8.33
CA ARG A 194 12.13 18.70 -8.90
C ARG A 194 12.64 17.37 -9.40
N THR A 195 12.04 16.29 -8.92
CA THR A 195 12.22 14.95 -9.45
C THR A 195 11.01 14.60 -10.31
N VAL A 196 11.26 14.10 -11.52
CA VAL A 196 10.23 13.65 -12.45
C VAL A 196 10.47 12.18 -12.71
N SER A 197 9.48 11.35 -12.43
CA SER A 197 9.52 9.93 -12.75
C SER A 197 9.12 9.73 -14.22
N LEU A 198 9.98 9.09 -15.01
CA LEU A 198 9.72 8.81 -16.42
C LEU A 198 9.60 7.29 -16.64
N PRO A 199 8.59 6.83 -17.41
CA PRO A 199 8.44 5.42 -17.72
C PRO A 199 9.49 5.02 -18.76
N TYR A 200 10.28 4.01 -18.44
CA TYR A 200 11.24 3.38 -19.34
C TYR A 200 10.80 1.95 -19.65
N PRO A 201 10.37 1.65 -20.89
CA PRO A 201 9.95 0.30 -21.24
C PRO A 201 11.16 -0.63 -21.34
N GLU A 202 11.27 -1.60 -20.41
CA GLU A 202 12.18 -2.73 -20.54
C GLU A 202 11.51 -3.87 -21.32
N LEU A 203 12.18 -4.28 -22.40
CA LEU A 203 11.78 -5.43 -23.20
C LEU A 203 12.66 -6.62 -22.79
N HIS A 204 12.17 -7.49 -21.91
CA HIS A 204 12.93 -8.68 -21.56
C HIS A 204 12.92 -9.70 -22.71
N PRO A 205 14.09 -10.14 -23.18
CA PRO A 205 14.21 -11.04 -24.34
C PRO A 205 13.50 -12.39 -24.12
N GLU A 206 13.31 -12.79 -22.88
CA GLU A 206 12.57 -13.99 -22.44
C GLU A 206 11.15 -14.06 -23.03
N TYR A 207 10.45 -12.93 -23.13
CA TYR A 207 9.09 -12.85 -23.69
C TYR A 207 9.06 -12.58 -25.21
N VAL A 208 10.13 -12.00 -25.76
CA VAL A 208 10.25 -11.66 -27.19
C VAL A 208 10.71 -12.85 -28.02
N LEU A 209 11.51 -13.75 -27.42
CA LEU A 209 12.14 -14.89 -28.10
C LEU A 209 11.38 -16.22 -27.97
N SER A 210 10.12 -16.23 -27.54
CA SER A 210 9.27 -17.45 -27.53
C SER A 210 9.14 -18.16 -28.89
N ARG A 211 9.62 -17.55 -29.99
CA ARG A 211 9.73 -18.16 -31.33
C ARG A 211 11.11 -18.64 -31.75
N VAL A 212 12.16 -18.36 -30.98
CA VAL A 212 13.53 -18.76 -31.30
C VAL A 212 14.09 -19.53 -30.11
N ARG A 213 14.05 -20.87 -30.20
CA ARG A 213 14.87 -21.76 -29.36
C ARG A 213 16.33 -21.32 -29.45
N THR A 214 16.74 -20.47 -28.55
CA THR A 214 18.13 -20.14 -28.28
C THR A 214 18.37 -20.64 -26.87
N ASP A 215 19.44 -21.39 -26.65
CA ASP A 215 19.89 -22.02 -25.40
C ASP A 215 20.18 -21.03 -24.25
N ALA A 216 19.44 -19.92 -24.13
CA ALA A 216 19.38 -19.17 -22.88
C ALA A 216 18.44 -19.95 -21.96
N GLU A 217 18.94 -20.41 -20.80
CA GLU A 217 18.13 -20.99 -19.74
C GLU A 217 16.97 -20.02 -19.44
N PHE A 218 15.75 -20.43 -19.80
CA PHE A 218 14.54 -19.71 -19.44
C PHE A 218 14.28 -19.97 -17.96
N ASP A 219 14.51 -18.97 -17.13
CA ASP A 219 14.31 -19.09 -15.70
C ASP A 219 12.84 -18.81 -15.34
N ILE A 220 12.05 -19.89 -15.28
CA ILE A 220 10.63 -19.82 -14.94
C ILE A 220 10.38 -19.19 -13.56
N GLU A 221 11.32 -19.34 -12.62
CA GLU A 221 11.24 -18.74 -11.30
C GLU A 221 11.32 -17.22 -11.39
N ALA A 222 12.31 -16.69 -12.11
CA ALA A 222 12.44 -15.25 -12.38
C ALA A 222 11.19 -14.67 -13.08
N VAL A 223 10.60 -15.42 -14.01
CA VAL A 223 9.37 -15.01 -14.72
C VAL A 223 8.18 -14.90 -13.76
N VAL A 224 8.03 -15.85 -12.83
CA VAL A 224 6.97 -15.81 -11.81
C VAL A 224 7.14 -14.60 -10.89
N TYR A 225 8.33 -14.36 -10.34
CA TYR A 225 8.57 -13.21 -9.46
C TYR A 225 8.35 -11.88 -10.18
N ARG A 226 8.82 -11.75 -11.42
CA ARG A 226 8.57 -10.56 -12.24
C ARG A 226 7.09 -10.32 -12.45
N ARG A 227 6.32 -11.38 -12.72
CA ARG A 227 4.87 -11.25 -12.92
C ARG A 227 4.14 -10.84 -11.64
N ILE A 228 4.59 -11.34 -10.49
CA ILE A 228 4.05 -10.94 -9.19
C ILE A 228 4.37 -9.48 -8.92
N ALA A 229 5.64 -9.07 -9.06
CA ALA A 229 6.04 -7.68 -8.89
C ALA A 229 5.27 -6.72 -9.81
N GLN A 230 4.97 -7.13 -11.04
CA GLN A 230 4.16 -6.35 -11.96
C GLN A 230 2.70 -6.21 -11.51
N LEU A 231 2.05 -7.31 -11.13
CA LEU A 231 0.63 -7.26 -10.72
C LEU A 231 0.40 -6.71 -9.32
N SER A 232 1.39 -6.83 -8.45
CA SER A 232 1.43 -6.15 -7.16
C SER A 232 2.01 -4.75 -7.26
N GLU A 233 2.45 -4.28 -8.43
CA GLU A 233 3.20 -3.01 -8.61
C GLU A 233 4.26 -2.80 -7.50
N GLY A 234 4.91 -3.87 -7.07
CA GLY A 234 5.91 -3.86 -6.01
C GLY A 234 5.40 -3.68 -4.58
N ASP A 235 4.10 -3.73 -4.29
CA ASP A 235 3.59 -3.71 -2.91
C ASP A 235 3.87 -5.03 -2.19
N PRO A 236 4.58 -4.99 -1.04
CA PRO A 236 4.95 -6.18 -0.28
C PRO A 236 3.77 -7.08 0.11
N GLY A 237 2.66 -6.50 0.60
CA GLY A 237 1.52 -7.28 1.09
C GLY A 237 0.71 -7.86 -0.06
N VAL A 238 0.48 -7.07 -1.11
CA VAL A 238 -0.17 -7.56 -2.33
C VAL A 238 0.65 -8.67 -2.97
N ALA A 239 1.98 -8.52 -3.06
CA ALA A 239 2.87 -9.55 -3.62
C ALA A 239 2.74 -10.88 -2.86
N THR A 240 2.72 -10.82 -1.53
CA THR A 240 2.61 -11.99 -0.64
C THR A 240 1.28 -12.72 -0.83
N ILE A 241 0.17 -11.97 -0.86
CA ILE A 241 -1.18 -12.53 -1.06
C ILE A 241 -1.34 -13.08 -2.47
N LEU A 242 -0.81 -12.38 -3.47
CA LEU A 242 -0.84 -12.81 -4.86
C LEU A 242 -0.07 -14.12 -5.04
N TRP A 243 1.11 -14.26 -4.43
CA TRP A 243 1.87 -15.51 -4.40
C TRP A 243 1.04 -16.64 -3.79
N ASP A 244 0.51 -16.44 -2.58
CA ASP A 244 -0.26 -17.45 -1.85
C ASP A 244 -1.47 -17.95 -2.65
N ARG A 245 -2.21 -17.03 -3.27
CA ARG A 245 -3.38 -17.36 -4.10
C ARG A 245 -3.03 -17.98 -5.44
N SER A 246 -1.78 -17.82 -5.89
CA SER A 246 -1.29 -18.39 -7.15
C SER A 246 -0.78 -19.82 -7.01
N ILE A 247 -0.60 -20.35 -5.79
CA ILE A 247 -0.15 -21.72 -5.57
C ILE A 247 -1.29 -22.73 -5.79
N ARG A 248 -1.02 -23.77 -6.60
CA ARG A 248 -1.94 -24.89 -6.87
C ARG A 248 -1.23 -26.21 -6.69
N ASP A 249 -1.71 -27.03 -5.76
CA ASP A 249 -1.14 -28.36 -5.50
C ASP A 249 0.39 -28.34 -5.29
N GLY A 250 0.90 -27.30 -4.61
CA GLY A 250 2.33 -27.11 -4.36
C GLY A 250 3.15 -26.63 -5.56
N ARG A 251 2.48 -26.11 -6.61
CA ARG A 251 3.11 -25.59 -7.83
C ARG A 251 2.71 -24.14 -8.06
N ILE A 252 3.58 -23.39 -8.72
CA ILE A 252 3.31 -22.03 -9.17
C ILE A 252 3.74 -21.87 -10.62
N ALA A 253 2.95 -21.13 -11.40
CA ALA A 253 3.19 -20.86 -12.81
C ALA A 253 2.84 -19.40 -13.13
N PRO A 254 3.46 -18.79 -14.15
CA PRO A 254 3.12 -17.42 -14.57
C PRO A 254 1.64 -17.27 -14.97
N SER A 255 1.04 -18.32 -15.54
CA SER A 255 -0.38 -18.34 -15.90
C SER A 255 -1.29 -18.25 -14.66
N TYR A 256 -0.92 -18.85 -13.53
CA TYR A 256 -1.73 -18.80 -12.30
C TYR A 256 -1.76 -17.39 -11.71
N VAL A 257 -0.62 -16.69 -11.75
CA VAL A 257 -0.48 -15.29 -11.32
C VAL A 257 -1.29 -14.37 -12.25
N GLN A 258 -1.26 -14.63 -13.56
CA GLN A 258 -1.97 -13.84 -14.58
C GLN A 258 -3.50 -13.83 -14.41
N GLU A 259 -4.09 -14.84 -13.77
CA GLU A 259 -5.55 -14.94 -13.63
C GLU A 259 -6.17 -13.80 -12.80
N PHE A 260 -5.36 -13.09 -12.02
CA PHE A 260 -5.78 -11.95 -11.20
C PHE A 260 -5.81 -10.62 -11.98
N ASP A 261 -5.20 -10.59 -13.17
CA ASP A 261 -5.21 -9.47 -14.11
C ASP A 261 -6.53 -9.41 -14.90
N LYS A 262 -7.59 -8.98 -14.21
CA LYS A 262 -8.92 -8.80 -14.82
C LYS A 262 -9.27 -7.31 -14.89
N PRO A 263 -9.75 -6.80 -16.04
CA PRO A 263 -10.22 -5.42 -16.11
C PRO A 263 -11.44 -5.20 -15.22
N ILE A 264 -11.58 -3.98 -14.69
CA ILE A 264 -12.75 -3.56 -13.93
C ILE A 264 -13.69 -2.79 -14.85
N ASP A 265 -14.98 -3.17 -14.86
CA ASP A 265 -16.03 -2.50 -15.62
C ASP A 265 -17.13 -2.01 -14.66
N ILE A 266 -16.97 -0.78 -14.17
CA ILE A 266 -17.89 -0.15 -13.21
C ILE A 266 -18.34 1.22 -13.70
N ASP A 267 -19.52 1.68 -13.30
CA ASP A 267 -20.01 3.02 -13.62
C ASP A 267 -19.40 4.11 -12.71
N HIS A 268 -19.81 5.37 -12.90
CA HIS A 268 -19.23 6.50 -12.15
C HIS A 268 -19.55 6.45 -10.66
N ASP A 269 -20.77 6.09 -10.30
CA ASP A 269 -21.22 6.00 -8.92
C ASP A 269 -20.50 4.87 -8.18
N GLN A 270 -20.31 3.73 -8.85
CA GLN A 270 -19.52 2.61 -8.37
C GLN A 270 -18.04 2.98 -8.19
N ALA A 271 -17.47 3.75 -9.12
CA ALA A 271 -16.09 4.22 -9.01
C ALA A 271 -15.92 5.20 -7.84
N PHE A 272 -16.89 6.07 -7.58
CA PHE A 272 -16.86 6.94 -6.41
C PHE A 272 -16.91 6.13 -5.10
N VAL A 273 -17.78 5.11 -5.01
CA VAL A 273 -17.83 4.19 -3.85
C VAL A 273 -16.48 3.49 -3.66
N LEU A 274 -15.87 3.00 -4.74
CA LEU A 274 -14.56 2.35 -4.71
C LEU A 274 -13.44 3.30 -4.25
N GLU A 275 -13.47 4.57 -4.66
CA GLU A 275 -12.53 5.60 -4.19
C GLU A 275 -12.67 5.84 -2.67
N VAL A 276 -13.90 5.91 -2.15
CA VAL A 276 -14.13 6.06 -0.70
C VAL A 276 -13.57 4.86 0.06
N ILE A 277 -13.79 3.63 -0.43
CA ILE A 277 -13.20 2.42 0.15
C ILE A 277 -11.66 2.48 0.10
N LEU A 278 -11.06 2.84 -1.04
CA LEU A 278 -9.61 2.93 -1.22
C LEU A 278 -8.94 3.89 -0.21
N THR A 279 -9.54 5.07 -0.03
CA THR A 279 -9.02 6.12 0.86
C THR A 279 -9.22 5.82 2.34
N ASN A 280 -10.22 5.02 2.71
CA ASN A 280 -10.46 4.59 4.09
C ASN A 280 -9.82 3.23 4.41
N GLU A 281 -9.31 2.50 3.42
CA GLU A 281 -8.79 1.13 3.50
C GLU A 281 -9.83 0.09 3.92
N ARG A 282 -10.39 0.24 5.12
CA ARG A 282 -11.48 -0.56 5.68
C ARG A 282 -12.59 0.38 6.13
N ILE A 283 -13.81 0.16 5.65
CA ILE A 283 -14.95 1.03 5.98
C ILE A 283 -16.20 0.20 6.29
N ALA A 284 -16.93 0.56 7.35
CA ALA A 284 -18.24 -0.06 7.60
C ALA A 284 -19.28 0.47 6.63
N TYR A 285 -20.28 -0.36 6.36
CA TYR A 285 -21.38 -0.02 5.47
C TYR A 285 -22.10 1.29 5.85
N ASP A 286 -22.39 1.49 7.14
CA ASP A 286 -23.12 2.69 7.60
C ASP A 286 -22.33 3.98 7.39
N GLN A 287 -21.01 3.91 7.55
CA GLN A 287 -20.10 5.01 7.28
C GLN A 287 -19.96 5.26 5.77
N LEU A 288 -19.90 4.21 4.96
CA LEU A 288 -19.86 4.31 3.51
C LEU A 288 -21.17 4.93 2.95
N ASP A 289 -22.32 4.46 3.42
CA ASP A 289 -23.66 4.98 3.07
C ASP A 289 -23.78 6.47 3.42
N ARG A 290 -23.29 6.86 4.61
CA ARG A 290 -23.25 8.26 5.03
C ARG A 290 -22.41 9.15 4.12
N VAL A 291 -21.22 8.69 3.71
CA VAL A 291 -20.31 9.46 2.85
C VAL A 291 -20.83 9.52 1.41
N CYS A 292 -21.41 8.43 0.92
CA CYS A 292 -21.83 8.33 -0.48
C CYS A 292 -23.22 8.95 -0.75
N GLY A 293 -24.05 9.11 0.27
CA GLY A 293 -25.25 9.96 0.28
C GLY A 293 -26.29 9.61 -0.79
N GLU A 294 -26.16 10.19 -1.99
CA GLU A 294 -27.10 10.02 -3.10
C GLU A 294 -26.84 8.76 -3.95
N VAL A 295 -25.66 8.15 -3.81
CA VAL A 295 -25.28 6.94 -4.54
C VAL A 295 -25.98 5.72 -3.95
N ALA A 296 -26.49 4.82 -4.81
CA ALA A 296 -27.06 3.54 -4.40
C ALA A 296 -25.97 2.55 -3.95
N VAL A 297 -25.47 2.71 -2.71
CA VAL A 297 -24.34 1.94 -2.15
C VAL A 297 -24.55 0.43 -2.24
N ASP A 298 -25.75 -0.08 -1.95
CA ASP A 298 -26.05 -1.51 -2.08
C ASP A 298 -25.78 -2.06 -3.48
N GLN A 299 -26.20 -1.32 -4.52
CA GLN A 299 -26.01 -1.74 -5.91
C GLN A 299 -24.54 -1.66 -6.29
N ALA A 300 -23.83 -0.63 -5.82
CA ALA A 300 -22.41 -0.47 -6.07
C ALA A 300 -21.59 -1.59 -5.42
N LEU A 301 -21.85 -1.90 -4.14
CA LEU A 301 -21.20 -2.99 -3.43
C LEU A 301 -21.50 -4.34 -4.08
N GLN A 302 -22.74 -4.59 -4.50
CA GLN A 302 -23.07 -5.82 -5.21
C GLN A 302 -22.29 -5.97 -6.52
N ALA A 303 -22.15 -4.89 -7.30
CA ALA A 303 -21.37 -4.90 -8.54
C ALA A 303 -19.88 -5.17 -8.28
N LEU A 304 -19.30 -4.49 -7.28
CA LEU A 304 -17.88 -4.65 -6.89
C LEU A 304 -17.59 -6.05 -6.34
N LEU A 305 -18.47 -6.60 -5.51
CA LEU A 305 -18.37 -7.99 -5.00
C LEU A 305 -18.49 -9.02 -6.12
N THR A 306 -19.41 -8.81 -7.07
CA THR A 306 -19.60 -9.73 -8.22
C THR A 306 -18.35 -9.78 -9.10
N GLN A 307 -17.61 -8.67 -9.20
CA GLN A 307 -16.34 -8.59 -9.92
C GLN A 307 -15.13 -8.93 -9.05
N GLU A 308 -15.34 -9.37 -7.81
CA GLU A 308 -14.30 -9.74 -6.83
C GLU A 308 -13.33 -8.58 -6.53
N VAL A 309 -13.73 -7.32 -6.76
CA VAL A 309 -12.87 -6.13 -6.56
C VAL A 309 -12.72 -5.78 -5.08
N ILE A 310 -13.75 -6.06 -4.29
CA ILE A 310 -13.79 -5.80 -2.85
C ILE A 310 -14.07 -7.10 -2.10
N SER A 311 -13.70 -7.11 -0.83
CA SER A 311 -14.04 -8.17 0.13
C SER A 311 -14.66 -7.57 1.39
N ILE A 312 -15.39 -8.40 2.13
CA ILE A 312 -15.91 -8.08 3.46
C ILE A 312 -15.15 -8.98 4.44
N ASP A 313 -14.55 -8.37 5.46
CA ASP A 313 -13.80 -9.09 6.49
C ASP A 313 -14.70 -9.64 7.61
N ASP A 314 -14.08 -10.29 8.60
CA ASP A 314 -14.78 -10.91 9.72
C ASP A 314 -15.48 -9.89 10.65
N ASP A 315 -15.13 -8.60 10.55
CA ASP A 315 -15.69 -7.49 11.33
C ASP A 315 -16.76 -6.70 10.54
N ASP A 316 -17.27 -7.29 9.45
CA ASP A 316 -18.23 -6.68 8.51
C ASP A 316 -17.71 -5.36 7.89
N ARG A 317 -16.39 -5.16 7.80
CA ARG A 317 -15.79 -4.00 7.12
C ARG A 317 -15.47 -4.34 5.67
N ILE A 318 -15.71 -3.35 4.81
CA ILE A 318 -15.51 -3.43 3.38
C ILE A 318 -14.12 -2.90 3.07
N GLN A 319 -13.36 -3.64 2.28
CA GLN A 319 -12.03 -3.25 1.80
C GLN A 319 -11.82 -3.71 0.35
N ILE A 320 -10.85 -3.12 -0.33
CA ILE A 320 -10.41 -3.61 -1.64
C ILE A 320 -9.76 -4.99 -1.46
N ASP A 321 -10.07 -5.92 -2.36
CA ASP A 321 -9.34 -7.17 -2.38
C ASP A 321 -7.88 -6.88 -2.77
N PRO A 322 -6.88 -7.30 -1.98
CA PRO A 322 -5.48 -6.92 -2.20
C PRO A 322 -4.97 -7.21 -3.62
N VAL A 323 -5.34 -8.34 -4.22
CA VAL A 323 -4.88 -8.68 -5.60
C VAL A 323 -5.56 -7.84 -6.67
N ARG A 324 -6.54 -7.02 -6.29
CA ARG A 324 -7.28 -6.10 -7.16
C ARG A 324 -6.90 -4.64 -6.93
N LEU A 325 -6.05 -4.33 -5.93
CA LEU A 325 -5.64 -2.97 -5.58
C LEU A 325 -5.23 -2.16 -6.81
N TYR A 326 -4.28 -2.66 -7.59
CA TYR A 326 -3.76 -1.89 -8.72
C TYR A 326 -4.71 -1.78 -9.90
N SER A 327 -5.50 -2.82 -10.16
CA SER A 327 -6.58 -2.72 -11.16
C SER A 327 -7.63 -1.67 -10.75
N ALA A 328 -7.92 -1.53 -9.45
CA ALA A 328 -8.80 -0.50 -8.90
C ALA A 328 -8.17 0.89 -9.05
N VAL A 329 -6.91 1.05 -8.65
CA VAL A 329 -6.18 2.32 -8.74
C VAL A 329 -6.04 2.78 -10.19
N GLU A 330 -5.67 1.92 -11.13
CA GLU A 330 -5.59 2.23 -12.55
C GLU A 330 -6.96 2.69 -13.10
N HIS A 331 -8.03 1.98 -12.74
CA HIS A 331 -9.38 2.35 -13.15
C HIS A 331 -9.82 3.72 -12.61
N LEU A 332 -9.51 4.01 -11.33
CA LEU A 332 -9.81 5.29 -10.70
C LEU A 332 -8.95 6.43 -11.26
N ALA A 333 -7.67 6.17 -11.54
CA ALA A 333 -6.74 7.14 -12.13
C ALA A 333 -7.19 7.54 -13.56
N GLY A 334 -7.62 6.55 -14.36
CA GLY A 334 -8.22 6.79 -15.67
C GLY A 334 -9.47 7.68 -15.64
N ARG A 335 -10.09 7.83 -14.46
CA ARG A 335 -11.26 8.68 -14.21
C ARG A 335 -10.95 9.95 -13.44
N GLN A 336 -9.68 10.23 -13.13
CA GLN A 336 -9.27 11.39 -12.35
C GLN A 336 -9.91 11.42 -10.95
N LEU A 337 -10.07 10.25 -10.34
CA LEU A 337 -10.52 10.13 -8.94
C LEU A 337 -9.35 9.96 -7.99
N VAL A 338 -8.22 9.43 -8.47
CA VAL A 338 -6.95 9.37 -7.75
C VAL A 338 -5.83 9.96 -8.61
N TRP A 339 -4.78 10.46 -7.95
CA TRP A 339 -3.71 11.26 -8.56
C TRP A 339 -2.33 10.70 -8.20
#